data_AF-K2ADK9-F1
#
_entry.id   AF-K2ADK9-F1
#
_cell.length_a   1.000
_cell.length_b   1.000
_cell.length_c   1.000
_cell.angle_alpha   90.00
_cell.angle_beta   90.00
_cell.angle_gamma   90.00
#
_symmetry.space_group_name_H-M   'P 1'
#
loop_
_entity.id
_entity.type
_entity.pdbx_description
1 polymer ?
#
loop_
_entity_poly.entity_id
_entity_poly.type
_entity_poly.pdbx_seq_one_letter_code
_entity_poly.pdbx_strand_id
1 'polypeptide(L)'
;MAQGPSGHTTPLTSYGTQKAISELLLADYTRHGFFDGIGIRMPTLCIRPGKPNKAASSFFSNILREILMCLPTIQPVPDEIRHWHTSPRSAVGFMIHAATMNLGLLGARRNMSMPGVSATVGDQIEALRR
;
A
#
# COMPACT_ATOMS: atom_id res chain seq x y z
N MET A 1 -22.83 19.58 -8.87
CA MET A 1 -22.63 18.31 -8.15
C MET A 1 -21.28 18.37 -7.46
N ALA A 2 -21.27 18.35 -6.13
CA ALA A 2 -20.09 18.65 -5.32
C ALA A 2 -18.98 17.60 -5.53
N GLN A 3 -17.83 18.06 -6.03
CA GLN A 3 -16.60 17.29 -6.10
C GLN A 3 -16.01 17.26 -4.68
N GLY A 4 -15.94 16.07 -4.07
CA GLY A 4 -15.13 15.86 -2.85
C GLY A 4 -13.66 16.17 -3.13
N PRO A 5 -12.80 16.29 -2.10
CA PRO A 5 -11.44 16.78 -2.27
C PRO A 5 -10.69 15.94 -3.30
N SER A 6 -10.46 16.51 -4.48
CA SER A 6 -9.65 15.90 -5.51
C SER A 6 -8.20 15.90 -5.02
N GLY A 7 -7.82 14.81 -4.35
CA GLY A 7 -6.45 14.59 -3.89
C GLY A 7 -5.53 14.54 -5.11
N HIS A 8 -4.95 15.68 -5.48
CA HIS A 8 -3.98 15.77 -6.56
C HIS A 8 -2.82 14.80 -6.29
N THR A 9 -2.48 13.98 -7.28
CA THR A 9 -1.38 13.03 -7.14
C THR A 9 -0.08 13.78 -7.49
N THR A 10 0.64 14.23 -6.47
CA THR A 10 1.86 15.05 -6.57
C THR A 10 3.10 14.30 -6.04
N PRO A 11 3.52 13.21 -6.70
CA PRO A 11 4.62 12.37 -6.22
C PRO A 11 5.96 13.11 -6.31
N LEU A 12 6.80 12.93 -5.28
CA LEU A 12 8.17 13.46 -5.23
C LEU A 12 9.23 12.43 -5.66
N THR A 13 8.81 11.33 -6.30
CA THR A 13 9.70 10.26 -6.74
C THR A 13 9.34 9.82 -8.16
N SER A 14 10.33 9.42 -8.96
CA SER A 14 10.10 8.92 -10.32
C SER A 14 9.18 7.69 -10.33
N TYR A 15 9.33 6.79 -9.35
CA TYR A 15 8.43 5.65 -9.19
C TYR A 15 6.98 6.09 -8.97
N GLY A 16 6.75 7.07 -8.08
CA GLY A 16 5.43 7.64 -7.85
C GLY A 16 4.85 8.31 -9.10
N THR A 17 5.66 9.08 -9.83
CA THR A 17 5.27 9.70 -11.10
C THR A 17 4.85 8.65 -12.14
N GLN A 18 5.62 7.58 -12.29
CA GLN A 18 5.29 6.48 -13.21
C GLN A 18 3.96 5.81 -12.84
N LYS A 19 3.70 5.59 -11.55
CA LYS A 19 2.42 5.03 -11.08
C LYS A 19 1.26 5.99 -11.30
N ALA A 20 1.44 7.29 -11.07
CA ALA A 20 0.43 8.31 -11.36
C ALA A 20 0.08 8.35 -12.86
N ILE A 21 1.08 8.30 -13.75
CA ILE A 21 0.87 8.21 -15.20
C ILE A 21 0.10 6.93 -15.56
N SER A 22 0.46 5.79 -14.96
CA SER A 22 -0.21 4.51 -15.20
C SER A 22 -1.69 4.56 -14.80
N GLU A 23 -2.03 5.24 -13.70
CA GLU A 23 -3.41 5.42 -13.24
C GLU A 23 -4.25 6.27 -14.21
N LEU A 24 -3.64 7.30 -14.82
CA LEU A 24 -4.28 8.12 -15.84
C LEU A 24 -4.54 7.31 -17.12
N LEU A 25 -3.53 6.58 -17.60
CA LEU A 25 -3.66 5.71 -18.78
C LEU A 25 -4.70 4.61 -18.56
N LEU A 26 -4.70 3.97 -17.38
CA LEU A 26 -5.69 2.94 -17.03
C LEU A 26 -7.11 3.49 -17.08
N ALA A 27 -7.35 4.66 -16.49
CA ALA A 27 -8.68 5.29 -16.49
C ALA A 27 -9.14 5.66 -17.90
N ASP A 28 -8.24 6.20 -18.73
CA ASP A 28 -8.55 6.60 -20.09
C ASP A 28 -8.84 5.40 -21.00
N TYR A 29 -8.00 4.36 -20.93
CA TYR A 29 -8.19 3.13 -21.70
C TYR A 29 -9.46 2.38 -21.29
N THR A 30 -9.80 2.41 -20.01
CA THR A 30 -11.06 1.84 -19.50
C THR A 30 -12.28 2.60 -20.02
N ARG A 31 -12.22 3.94 -20.03
CA ARG A 31 -13.30 4.78 -20.58
C ARG A 31 -13.50 4.56 -22.07
N HIS A 32 -12.42 4.29 -22.80
CA HIS A 32 -12.47 3.95 -24.23
C HIS A 32 -12.88 2.50 -24.51
N GLY A 33 -13.05 1.65 -23.47
CA GLY A 33 -13.49 0.27 -23.64
C GLY A 33 -12.41 -0.68 -24.13
N PHE A 34 -11.13 -0.32 -24.06
CA PHE A 34 -10.03 -1.22 -24.44
C PHE A 34 -9.89 -2.40 -23.47
N PHE A 35 -10.15 -2.17 -22.19
CA PHE A 35 -10.24 -3.19 -21.13
C PHE A 35 -11.04 -2.65 -19.94
N ASP A 36 -11.51 -3.52 -19.04
CA ASP A 36 -12.17 -3.10 -17.80
C ASP A 36 -11.14 -3.04 -16.66
N GLY A 37 -10.55 -1.86 -16.44
CA GLY A 37 -9.42 -1.67 -15.55
C GLY A 37 -9.79 -1.17 -14.15
N ILE A 38 -9.00 -1.60 -13.17
CA ILE A 38 -8.97 -1.05 -11.81
C ILE A 38 -7.52 -0.91 -11.32
N GLY A 39 -7.16 0.28 -10.86
CA GLY A 39 -5.91 0.56 -10.16
C GLY A 39 -6.10 0.48 -8.66
N ILE A 40 -5.21 -0.25 -7.98
CA ILE A 40 -5.22 -0.35 -6.51
C ILE A 40 -3.91 0.21 -5.94
N ARG A 41 -4.03 1.23 -5.08
CA ARG A 41 -2.90 1.81 -4.36
C ARG A 41 -2.69 1.01 -3.08
N MET A 42 -1.68 0.16 -3.11
CA MET A 42 -1.38 -0.76 -2.03
C MET A 42 -0.66 -0.07 -0.86
N PRO A 43 -1.06 -0.32 0.40
CA PRO A 43 -0.28 0.03 1.57
C PRO A 43 1.07 -0.68 1.59
N THR A 44 1.91 -0.32 2.55
CA THR A 44 3.19 -1.02 2.73
C THR A 44 2.95 -2.43 3.23
N LEU A 45 3.45 -3.43 2.49
CA LEU A 45 3.36 -4.83 2.89
C LEU A 45 4.20 -5.06 4.15
N CYS A 46 3.53 -5.41 5.24
CA CYS A 46 4.13 -5.70 6.53
C CYS A 46 3.34 -6.83 7.22
N ILE A 47 3.95 -7.93 7.65
CA ILE A 47 5.37 -8.27 7.62
C ILE A 47 5.72 -8.92 6.27
N ARG A 48 6.73 -8.40 5.56
CA ARG A 48 7.22 -9.00 4.31
C ARG A 48 8.07 -10.26 4.62
N PRO A 49 7.78 -11.42 4.00
CA PRO A 49 8.56 -12.63 4.19
C PRO A 49 9.92 -12.57 3.49
N GLY A 50 10.86 -13.41 3.93
CA GLY A 50 12.18 -13.55 3.33
C GLY A 50 13.22 -12.58 3.89
N LYS A 51 14.33 -12.42 3.16
CA LYS A 51 15.47 -11.58 3.57
C LYS A 51 15.14 -10.08 3.50
N PRO A 52 15.76 -9.24 4.35
CA PRO A 52 15.69 -7.78 4.23
C PRO A 52 15.98 -7.31 2.80
N ASN A 53 15.20 -6.35 2.29
CA ASN A 53 15.48 -5.69 1.03
C ASN A 53 16.09 -4.30 1.26
N LYS A 54 16.75 -3.74 0.23
CA LYS A 54 17.42 -2.42 0.31
C LYS A 54 16.45 -1.22 0.29
N ALA A 55 15.14 -1.43 0.42
CA ALA A 55 14.18 -0.34 0.40
C ALA A 55 14.23 0.43 1.73
N ALA A 56 14.12 1.76 1.68
CA ALA A 56 14.09 2.59 2.89
C ALA A 56 12.91 2.24 3.82
N SER A 57 11.80 1.70 3.31
CA SER A 57 10.65 1.24 4.09
C SER A 57 10.76 -0.20 4.61
N SER A 58 11.86 -0.90 4.31
CA SER A 58 12.05 -2.31 4.70
C SER A 58 12.11 -2.52 6.21
N PHE A 59 12.57 -1.51 6.96
CA PHE A 59 12.79 -1.63 8.40
C PHE A 59 11.50 -1.94 9.15
N PHE A 60 10.33 -1.49 8.67
CA PHE A 60 9.03 -1.82 9.29
C PHE A 60 8.80 -3.34 9.38
N SER A 61 9.17 -4.07 8.31
CA SER A 61 9.11 -5.54 8.35
C SER A 61 10.26 -6.14 9.12
N ASN A 62 11.46 -5.57 9.04
CA ASN A 62 12.65 -6.14 9.70
C ASN A 62 12.52 -6.10 11.22
N ILE A 63 12.03 -4.98 11.80
CA ILE A 63 11.80 -4.87 13.25
C ILE A 63 10.92 -6.02 13.73
N LEU A 64 9.81 -6.27 13.05
CA LEU A 64 8.88 -7.32 13.45
C LEU A 64 9.44 -8.72 13.21
N ARG A 65 9.92 -9.00 12.01
CA ARG A 65 10.34 -10.34 11.60
C ARG A 65 11.57 -10.82 12.36
N GLU A 66 12.56 -9.97 12.57
CA GLU A 66 13.81 -10.36 13.20
C GLU A 66 13.61 -10.58 14.70
N ILE A 67 12.76 -9.76 15.36
CA ILE A 67 12.36 -10.01 16.76
C ILE A 67 11.63 -11.35 16.88
N LEU A 68 10.69 -11.67 15.98
CA LEU A 68 10.00 -12.96 15.95
C LEU A 68 10.95 -14.16 15.72
N MET A 69 12.14 -13.93 15.17
CA MET A 69 13.20 -14.92 14.97
C MET A 69 14.27 -14.89 16.06
N CYS A 70 14.11 -14.07 17.11
CA CYS A 70 15.12 -13.82 18.14
C CYS A 70 16.47 -13.34 17.58
N LEU A 71 16.44 -12.60 16.46
CA LEU A 71 17.62 -12.00 15.84
C LEU A 71 17.80 -10.55 16.32
N PRO A 72 19.04 -10.06 16.42
CA PRO A 72 19.30 -8.65 16.71
C PRO A 72 18.70 -7.76 15.61
N THR A 73 17.98 -6.72 16.03
CA THR A 73 17.35 -5.78 15.11
C THR A 73 17.81 -4.36 15.39
N ILE A 74 18.09 -3.62 14.31
CA ILE A 74 18.37 -2.18 14.36
C ILE A 74 17.10 -1.43 14.02
N GLN A 75 16.69 -0.51 14.90
CA GLN A 75 15.63 0.45 14.64
C GLN A 75 16.26 1.78 14.18
N PRO A 76 16.15 2.13 12.87
CA PRO A 76 16.84 3.30 12.32
C PRO A 76 16.07 4.62 12.50
N VAL A 77 14.87 4.59 13.09
CA VAL A 77 13.95 5.73 13.17
C VAL A 77 13.27 5.82 14.54
N PRO A 78 12.75 7.00 14.94
CA PRO A 78 11.99 7.16 16.19
C PRO A 78 10.69 6.34 16.24
N ASP A 79 10.20 6.08 17.46
CA ASP A 79 8.99 5.30 17.72
C ASP A 79 7.73 5.93 17.14
N GLU A 80 7.69 7.26 17.04
CA GLU A 80 6.54 8.06 16.63
C GLU A 80 6.27 8.02 15.12
N ILE A 81 7.21 7.48 14.33
CA ILE A 81 7.07 7.40 12.88
C ILE A 81 5.86 6.54 12.53
N ARG A 82 4.84 7.20 11.98
CA ARG A 82 3.57 6.62 11.56
C ARG A 82 3.61 6.23 10.09
N HIS A 83 3.11 5.05 9.79
CA HIS A 83 3.01 4.56 8.42
C HIS A 83 1.74 3.73 8.17
N TRP A 84 1.46 3.44 6.90
CA TRP A 84 0.26 2.71 6.47
C TRP A 84 0.61 1.31 5.99
N HIS A 85 0.05 0.30 6.67
CA HIS A 85 0.45 -1.10 6.52
C HIS A 85 -0.68 -2.01 6.05
N THR A 86 -0.31 -3.11 5.39
CA THR A 86 -1.22 -4.23 5.11
C THR A 86 -0.47 -5.56 5.11
N SER A 87 -1.14 -6.65 5.47
CA SER A 87 -0.52 -7.98 5.45
C SER A 87 -0.41 -8.52 4.01
N PRO A 88 0.53 -9.43 3.71
CA PRO A 88 0.56 -10.12 2.42
C PRO A 88 -0.76 -10.84 2.08
N ARG A 89 -1.42 -11.42 3.09
CA ARG A 89 -2.72 -12.09 2.92
C ARG A 89 -3.82 -11.10 2.49
N SER A 90 -3.88 -9.94 3.15
CA SER A 90 -4.83 -8.87 2.81
C SER A 90 -4.56 -8.31 1.41
N ALA A 91 -3.29 -8.11 1.05
CA ALA A 91 -2.88 -7.66 -0.28
C ALA A 91 -3.33 -8.62 -1.39
N VAL A 92 -3.15 -9.93 -1.20
CA VAL A 92 -3.69 -10.96 -2.11
C VAL A 92 -5.22 -10.87 -2.17
N GLY A 93 -5.88 -10.72 -1.03
CA GLY A 93 -7.33 -10.53 -0.98
C GLY A 93 -7.81 -9.31 -1.77
N PHE A 94 -7.10 -8.18 -1.69
CA PHE A 94 -7.42 -6.98 -2.47
C PHE A 94 -7.30 -7.22 -3.97
N MET A 95 -6.25 -7.91 -4.42
CA MET A 95 -6.05 -8.23 -5.83
C MET A 95 -7.15 -9.17 -6.34
N ILE A 96 -7.47 -10.23 -5.60
CA ILE A 96 -8.54 -11.16 -5.96
C ILE A 96 -9.88 -10.42 -6.02
N HIS A 97 -10.21 -9.63 -4.99
CA HIS A 97 -11.46 -8.89 -4.95
C HIS A 97 -11.58 -7.89 -6.10
N ALA A 98 -10.52 -7.12 -6.38
CA ALA A 98 -10.48 -6.17 -7.47
C ALA A 98 -10.65 -6.85 -8.84
N ALA A 99 -10.10 -8.06 -9.01
CA ALA A 99 -10.22 -8.83 -10.25
C ALA A 99 -11.61 -9.45 -10.47
N THR A 100 -12.39 -9.68 -9.40
CA THR A 100 -13.69 -10.37 -9.48
C THR A 100 -14.92 -9.50 -9.23
N MET A 101 -14.74 -8.26 -8.76
CA MET A 101 -15.86 -7.37 -8.43
C MET A 101 -16.49 -6.75 -9.68
N ASN A 102 -17.76 -6.34 -9.58
CA ASN A 102 -18.41 -5.55 -10.63
C ASN A 102 -17.87 -4.11 -10.62
N LEU A 103 -17.00 -3.79 -11.57
CA LEU A 103 -16.38 -2.46 -11.68
C LEU A 103 -17.35 -1.36 -12.14
N GLY A 104 -18.54 -1.72 -12.64
CA GLY A 104 -19.61 -0.77 -12.93
C GLY A 104 -20.04 0.05 -11.71
N LEU A 105 -19.89 -0.51 -10.50
CA LEU A 105 -20.17 0.19 -9.24
C LEU A 105 -19.20 1.36 -8.96
N LEU A 106 -18.02 1.36 -9.60
CA LEU A 106 -16.99 2.37 -9.40
C LEU A 106 -17.13 3.56 -10.37
N GLY A 107 -17.83 3.39 -11.49
CA GLY A 107 -17.98 4.40 -12.52
C GLY A 107 -16.61 4.90 -13.03
N ALA A 108 -16.38 6.21 -12.97
CA ALA A 108 -15.11 6.82 -13.36
C ALA A 108 -13.98 6.65 -12.32
N ARG A 109 -14.29 6.23 -11.08
CA ARG A 109 -13.31 6.10 -9.99
C ARG A 109 -12.57 4.76 -10.10
N ARG A 110 -11.72 4.62 -11.11
CA ARG A 110 -10.97 3.38 -11.39
C ARG A 110 -9.74 3.18 -10.52
N ASN A 111 -9.27 4.20 -9.81
CA ASN A 111 -8.08 4.12 -8.96
C ASN A 111 -8.47 4.28 -7.49
N MET A 112 -8.15 3.27 -6.67
CA MET A 112 -8.64 3.15 -5.29
C MET A 112 -7.49 2.97 -4.30
N SER A 113 -7.53 3.67 -3.17
CA SER A 113 -6.63 3.41 -2.03
C SER A 113 -7.15 2.23 -1.22
N MET A 114 -6.33 1.19 -1.07
CA MET A 114 -6.74 0.00 -0.32
C MET A 114 -6.68 0.24 1.20
N PRO A 115 -7.59 -0.38 1.96
CA PRO A 115 -7.60 -0.28 3.40
C PRO A 115 -6.33 -0.91 4.00
N GLY A 116 -5.98 -0.45 5.18
CA GLY A 116 -4.77 -0.83 5.89
C GLY A 116 -4.85 -0.40 7.35
N VAL A 117 -3.75 -0.58 8.06
CA VAL A 117 -3.60 -0.18 9.46
C VAL A 117 -2.61 0.98 9.52
N SER A 118 -3.01 2.08 10.15
CA SER A 118 -2.08 3.16 10.49
C SER A 118 -1.47 2.84 11.85
N ALA A 119 -0.17 2.60 11.87
CA ALA A 119 0.55 2.28 13.09
C ALA A 119 1.85 3.08 13.14
N THR A 120 2.26 3.42 14.36
CA THR A 120 3.61 3.92 14.64
C THR A 120 4.59 2.75 14.76
N VAL A 121 5.89 3.04 14.85
CA VAL A 121 6.90 2.02 15.19
C VAL A 121 6.70 1.53 16.62
N GLY A 122 6.35 2.43 17.55
CA GLY A 122 6.01 2.07 18.93
C GLY A 122 4.81 1.12 19.00
N ASP A 123 3.75 1.37 18.22
CA ASP A 123 2.58 0.48 18.14
C ASP A 123 2.97 -0.93 17.66
N GLN A 124 3.89 -1.02 16.70
CA GLN A 124 4.39 -2.30 16.17
C GLN A 124 5.18 -3.08 17.23
N ILE A 125 6.04 -2.41 18.00
CA ILE A 125 6.84 -3.02 19.06
C ILE A 125 5.96 -3.47 20.21
N GLU A 126 5.00 -2.64 20.64
CA GLU A 126 4.07 -2.98 21.70
C GLU A 126 3.19 -4.18 21.34
N ALA A 127 2.79 -4.30 20.08
CA ALA A 127 2.04 -5.45 19.60
C ALA A 127 2.83 -6.78 19.69
N LEU A 128 4.17 -6.75 19.69
CA LEU A 128 5.02 -7.93 19.86
C LEU A 128 5.18 -8.35 21.33
N ARG A 129 4.91 -7.46 22.29
CA ARG A 129 5.06 -7.75 23.72
C ARG A 129 3.88 -8.55 24.30
N ARG A 130 2.79 -8.67 23.53
CA ARG A 130 1.56 -9.37 23.90
C ARG A 130 1.54 -10.78 23.33
#